data_AF-A0A2N2ZHX3-F1
#
_entry.id   AF-A0A2N2ZHX3-F1
#
_cell.length_a   1.000
_cell.length_b   1.000
_cell.length_c   1.000
_cell.angle_alpha   90.00
_cell.angle_beta   90.00
_cell.angle_gamma   90.00
#
_symmetry.space_group_name_H-M   'P 1'
#
loop_
_entity.id
_entity.type
_entity.pdbx_description
1 polymer ?
#
loop_
_entity_poly.entity_id
_entity_poly.type
_entity_poly.pdbx_seq_one_letter_code
_entity_poly.pdbx_strand_id
1 'polypeptide(L)'
;MKYLTTWPLFVFSMLILFSCEKGPAVKLDGTYSGTMVISGIGTYENSEVVITGPALSRALITLKKFPLAADSDVTIYAARVESDPEKYTISYTGSVIPGMECTLTGNAKGGNLSLDLIIEAGGTAFSLNYTGKRIGNI
;
A
#
# COMPACT_ATOMS: atom_id res chain seq x y z
N MET A 1 -38.23 44.07 50.32
CA MET A 1 -36.98 44.42 49.61
C MET A 1 -36.10 43.19 49.62
N LYS A 2 -35.81 42.65 48.43
CA LYS A 2 -35.22 41.31 48.21
C LYS A 2 -33.70 41.40 48.23
N TYR A 3 -33.07 40.44 48.91
CA TYR A 3 -31.62 40.28 49.03
C TYR A 3 -30.98 39.97 47.67
N LEU A 4 -29.91 40.71 47.33
CA LEU A 4 -28.97 40.37 46.27
C LEU A 4 -28.23 39.08 46.66
N THR A 5 -28.30 38.07 45.80
CA THR A 5 -27.40 36.90 45.84
C THR A 5 -26.70 36.82 44.48
N THR A 6 -25.44 37.23 44.43
CA THR A 6 -24.55 37.06 43.29
C THR A 6 -23.91 35.68 43.36
N TRP A 7 -24.22 34.83 42.37
CA TRP A 7 -23.55 33.55 42.12
C TRP A 7 -22.41 33.77 41.10
N PRO A 8 -21.26 33.10 41.22
CA PRO A 8 -20.18 33.21 40.25
C PRO A 8 -20.53 32.46 38.95
N LEU A 9 -20.31 33.09 37.80
CA LEU A 9 -20.38 32.47 36.48
C LEU A 9 -19.34 31.35 36.38
N PHE A 10 -19.80 30.11 36.38
CA PHE A 10 -19.01 28.97 35.91
C PHE A 10 -18.88 29.06 34.39
N VAL A 11 -17.72 29.51 33.91
CA VAL A 11 -17.33 29.38 32.50
C VAL A 11 -17.04 27.90 32.25
N PHE A 12 -18.00 27.21 31.64
CA PHE A 12 -17.84 25.85 31.16
C PHE A 12 -16.91 25.91 29.93
N SER A 13 -15.61 25.72 30.16
CA SER A 13 -14.63 25.53 29.09
C SER A 13 -14.97 24.25 28.32
N MET A 14 -15.74 24.40 27.24
CA MET A 14 -16.02 23.37 26.27
C MET A 14 -14.72 23.01 25.53
N LEU A 15 -13.99 22.04 26.08
CA LEU A 15 -12.88 21.35 25.43
C LEU A 15 -13.41 20.64 24.18
N ILE A 16 -13.33 21.31 23.04
CA ILE A 16 -13.51 20.68 21.73
C ILE A 16 -12.23 19.87 21.48
N LEU A 17 -12.25 18.60 21.92
CA LEU A 17 -11.34 17.59 21.43
C LEU A 17 -11.62 17.44 19.93
N PHE A 18 -10.82 18.09 19.09
CA PHE A 18 -10.67 17.67 17.70
C PHE A 18 -10.03 16.28 17.73
N SER A 19 -10.85 15.24 17.89
CA SER A 19 -10.50 13.94 17.35
C SER A 19 -10.24 14.19 15.86
N CYS A 20 -8.96 14.20 15.49
CA CYS A 20 -8.56 14.03 14.11
C CYS A 20 -9.05 12.65 13.71
N GLU A 21 -10.30 12.56 13.24
CA GLU A 21 -10.88 11.34 12.72
C GLU A 21 -10.00 10.91 11.55
N LYS A 22 -9.10 9.96 11.83
CA LYS A 22 -8.30 9.32 10.80
C LYS A 22 -9.27 8.60 9.88
N GLY A 23 -9.48 9.18 8.70
CA GLY A 23 -10.38 8.61 7.70
C GLY A 23 -9.99 7.15 7.39
N PRO A 24 -10.97 6.29 7.05
CA PRO A 24 -10.72 4.89 6.82
C PRO A 24 -9.74 4.68 5.65
N ALA A 25 -8.83 3.71 5.79
CA ALA A 25 -7.97 3.29 4.70
C ALA A 25 -8.81 2.91 3.45
N VAL A 26 -8.44 3.46 2.29
CA VAL A 26 -9.03 3.08 0.99
C VAL A 26 -8.75 1.60 0.74
N LYS A 27 -9.76 0.87 0.27
CA LYS A 27 -9.67 -0.56 -0.05
C LYS A 27 -8.40 -0.90 -0.86
N LEU A 28 -7.65 -1.90 -0.39
CA LEU A 28 -6.37 -2.32 -1.00
C LEU A 28 -6.54 -3.11 -2.31
N ASP A 29 -7.60 -3.90 -2.47
CA ASP A 29 -7.84 -4.62 -3.73
C ASP A 29 -8.06 -3.65 -4.88
N GLY A 30 -7.53 -4.00 -6.04
CA GLY A 30 -7.77 -3.26 -7.27
C GLY A 30 -6.56 -3.23 -8.19
N THR A 31 -6.74 -2.54 -9.31
CA THR A 31 -5.69 -2.29 -10.30
C THR A 31 -5.04 -0.96 -10.01
N TYR A 32 -3.71 -0.93 -10.01
CA TYR A 32 -2.90 0.27 -9.87
C TYR A 32 -2.12 0.47 -11.17
N SER A 33 -2.14 1.69 -11.72
CA SER A 33 -1.23 2.10 -12.81
C SER A 33 -0.12 2.95 -12.27
N GLY A 34 1.08 2.79 -12.79
CA GLY A 34 2.13 3.77 -12.56
C GLY A 34 3.45 3.42 -13.22
N THR A 35 4.54 3.74 -12.54
CA THR A 35 5.89 3.62 -13.07
C THR A 35 6.63 2.52 -12.33
N MET A 36 7.25 1.63 -13.10
CA MET A 36 8.16 0.60 -12.62
C MET A 36 9.58 0.93 -13.07
N VAL A 37 10.51 1.03 -12.13
CA VAL A 37 11.93 1.25 -12.40
C VAL A 37 12.69 0.00 -12.02
N ILE A 38 13.42 -0.59 -12.95
CA ILE A 38 14.26 -1.77 -12.72
C ILE A 38 15.72 -1.37 -12.91
N SER A 39 16.49 -1.45 -11.82
CA SER A 39 17.88 -1.02 -11.77
C SER A 39 18.72 -1.77 -12.80
N GLY A 40 19.42 -1.02 -13.66
CA GLY A 40 20.26 -1.57 -14.72
C GLY A 40 19.52 -2.06 -15.97
N ILE A 41 18.18 -1.95 -16.01
CA ILE A 41 17.37 -2.36 -17.17
C ILE A 41 16.63 -1.18 -17.78
N GLY A 42 15.83 -0.46 -16.98
CA GLY A 42 15.09 0.68 -17.51
C GLY A 42 13.90 1.13 -16.66
N THR A 43 13.18 2.10 -17.20
CA THR A 43 11.95 2.67 -16.64
C THR A 43 10.78 2.32 -17.55
N TYR A 44 9.73 1.78 -16.95
CA TYR A 44 8.53 1.31 -17.63
C TYR A 44 7.32 2.11 -17.14
N GLU A 45 6.79 2.96 -18.01
CA GLU A 45 5.60 3.76 -17.74
C GLU A 45 4.32 2.94 -17.97
N ASN A 46 3.23 3.34 -17.31
CA ASN A 46 1.92 2.68 -17.40
C ASN A 46 1.97 1.17 -17.05
N SER A 47 2.88 0.80 -16.14
CA SER A 47 2.94 -0.55 -15.59
C SER A 47 1.76 -0.78 -14.66
N GLU A 48 1.12 -1.94 -14.79
CA GLU A 48 -0.04 -2.29 -13.99
C GLU A 48 0.31 -3.31 -12.91
N VAL A 49 -0.17 -3.04 -11.70
CA VAL A 49 -0.12 -3.96 -10.57
C VAL A 49 -1.54 -4.23 -10.09
N VAL A 50 -1.94 -5.49 -10.06
CA VAL A 50 -3.26 -5.91 -9.58
C VAL A 50 -3.10 -6.56 -8.22
N ILE A 51 -3.81 -6.03 -7.22
CA ILE A 51 -3.88 -6.63 -5.88
C ILE A 51 -5.26 -7.25 -5.69
N THR A 52 -5.29 -8.52 -5.28
CA THR A 52 -6.52 -9.22 -4.89
C THR A 52 -6.44 -9.63 -3.42
N GLY A 53 -7.46 -9.28 -2.62
CA GLY A 53 -7.49 -9.47 -1.17
C GLY A 53 -7.58 -8.13 -0.40
N PRO A 54 -7.12 -8.03 0.86
CA PRO A 54 -6.53 -9.10 1.66
C PRO A 54 -7.59 -10.04 2.25
N ALA A 55 -7.30 -11.34 2.27
CA ALA A 55 -8.04 -12.36 3.01
C ALA A 55 -7.08 -13.02 4.01
N LEU A 56 -7.47 -13.13 5.29
CA LEU A 56 -6.62 -13.69 6.35
C LEU A 56 -5.22 -13.04 6.41
N SER A 57 -5.16 -11.71 6.27
CA SER A 57 -3.91 -10.93 6.24
C SER A 57 -2.93 -11.31 5.11
N ARG A 58 -3.46 -11.87 4.01
CA ARG A 58 -2.71 -12.25 2.80
C ARG A 58 -3.35 -11.65 1.56
N ALA A 59 -2.52 -11.24 0.61
CA ALA A 59 -2.96 -10.75 -0.70
C ALA A 59 -2.19 -11.44 -1.84
N LEU A 60 -2.85 -11.52 -2.99
CA LEU A 60 -2.24 -11.85 -4.27
C LEU A 60 -1.83 -10.55 -4.95
N ILE A 61 -0.58 -10.47 -5.40
CA ILE A 61 -0.07 -9.30 -6.11
C ILE A 61 0.42 -9.76 -7.48
N THR A 62 -0.19 -9.25 -8.54
CA THR A 62 0.17 -9.58 -9.92
C THR A 62 0.85 -8.37 -10.56
N LEU A 63 2.11 -8.52 -10.94
CA LEU A 63 2.83 -7.58 -11.80
C LEU A 63 2.49 -7.94 -13.25
N LYS A 64 1.79 -7.05 -13.98
CA LYS A 64 1.41 -7.28 -15.37
C LYS A 64 2.59 -7.02 -16.31
N LYS A 65 2.71 -7.84 -17.36
CA LYS A 65 3.73 -7.69 -18.41
C LYS A 65 5.13 -7.43 -17.84
N PHE A 66 5.60 -8.36 -17.01
CA PHE A 66 6.80 -8.14 -16.22
C PHE A 66 8.08 -8.27 -17.07
N PRO A 67 8.92 -7.22 -17.17
CA PRO A 67 10.04 -7.21 -18.14
C PRO A 67 11.09 -8.30 -17.92
N LEU A 68 11.33 -8.69 -16.66
CA LEU A 68 12.28 -9.76 -16.33
C LEU A 68 11.75 -11.17 -16.64
N ALA A 69 10.45 -11.31 -16.91
CA ALA A 69 9.79 -12.58 -17.20
C ALA A 69 9.25 -12.62 -18.65
N ALA A 70 9.96 -12.02 -19.59
CA ALA A 70 9.59 -11.96 -21.01
C ALA A 70 8.15 -11.43 -21.22
N ASP A 71 7.82 -10.35 -20.52
CA ASP A 71 6.50 -9.70 -20.53
C ASP A 71 5.33 -10.62 -20.12
N SER A 72 5.63 -11.69 -19.38
CA SER A 72 4.61 -12.52 -18.73
C SER A 72 4.11 -11.88 -17.44
N ASP A 73 2.89 -12.21 -17.03
CA ASP A 73 2.38 -11.81 -15.73
C ASP A 73 3.08 -12.61 -14.62
N VAL A 74 3.52 -11.92 -13.56
CA VAL A 74 4.14 -12.54 -12.39
C VAL A 74 3.27 -12.33 -11.16
N THR A 75 2.90 -13.42 -10.49
CA THR A 75 2.00 -13.39 -9.32
C THR A 75 2.72 -13.82 -8.06
N ILE A 76 2.63 -12.99 -7.03
CA ILE A 76 3.06 -13.28 -5.66
C ILE A 76 1.84 -13.82 -4.90
N TYR A 77 1.88 -15.10 -4.53
CA TYR A 77 0.68 -15.83 -4.08
C TYR A 77 0.31 -15.69 -2.59
N ALA A 78 1.11 -15.00 -1.76
CA ALA A 78 0.86 -14.93 -0.33
C ALA A 78 1.53 -13.74 0.37
N ALA A 79 1.49 -12.56 -0.24
CA ALA A 79 2.06 -11.36 0.39
C ALA A 79 1.34 -11.07 1.71
N ARG A 80 2.09 -10.94 2.80
CA ARG A 80 1.56 -10.55 4.11
C ARG A 80 1.12 -9.10 4.03
N VAL A 81 -0.10 -8.84 4.51
CA VAL A 81 -0.69 -7.51 4.59
C VAL A 81 -1.02 -7.20 6.03
N GLU A 82 -0.52 -6.08 6.54
CA GLU A 82 -0.92 -5.54 7.84
C GLU A 82 -1.66 -4.23 7.61
N SER A 83 -2.79 -4.08 8.29
CA SER A 83 -3.63 -2.89 8.20
C SER A 83 -3.35 -1.98 9.39
N ASP A 84 -3.05 -0.72 9.10
CA ASP A 84 -3.07 0.42 10.01
C ASP A 84 -4.28 1.29 9.59
N PRO A 85 -4.97 1.98 10.50
CA PRO A 85 -6.09 2.88 10.20
C PRO A 85 -6.01 3.69 8.89
N GLU A 86 -4.81 4.13 8.49
CA GLU A 86 -4.63 4.97 7.28
C GLU A 86 -3.88 4.30 6.12
N LYS A 87 -3.27 3.12 6.34
CA LYS A 87 -2.34 2.53 5.40
C LYS A 87 -2.30 1.00 5.49
N TYR A 88 -1.87 0.37 4.41
CA TYR A 88 -1.49 -1.04 4.41
C TYR A 88 0.03 -1.14 4.26
N THR A 89 0.63 -2.02 5.06
CA THR A 89 1.99 -2.49 4.82
C THR A 89 1.93 -3.86 4.18
N ILE A 90 2.78 -4.07 3.18
CA ILE A 90 2.86 -5.30 2.40
C ILE A 90 4.28 -5.84 2.57
N SER A 91 4.40 -7.13 2.80
CA SER A 91 5.70 -7.80 2.85
C SER A 91 5.63 -9.20 2.29
N TYR A 92 6.69 -9.63 1.61
CA TYR A 92 6.81 -10.99 1.12
C TYR A 92 8.28 -11.37 0.95
N THR A 93 8.60 -12.64 1.20
CA THR A 93 9.89 -13.24 0.89
C THR A 93 9.62 -14.65 0.38
N GLY A 94 10.15 -14.99 -0.79
CA GLY A 94 10.09 -16.34 -1.34
C GLY A 94 10.11 -16.36 -2.87
N SER A 95 9.86 -17.56 -3.40
CA SER A 95 9.91 -17.82 -4.84
C SER A 95 8.66 -17.34 -5.56
N VAL A 96 8.85 -16.54 -6.62
CA VAL A 96 7.74 -16.04 -7.47
C VAL A 96 7.54 -16.87 -8.74
N ILE A 97 8.64 -17.40 -9.28
CA ILE A 97 8.68 -18.46 -10.29
C ILE A 97 9.94 -19.31 -10.01
N PRO A 98 10.01 -20.57 -10.47
CA PRO A 98 11.19 -21.41 -10.26
C PRO A 98 12.50 -20.72 -10.69
N GLY A 99 13.44 -20.61 -9.75
CA GLY A 99 14.74 -19.96 -10.00
C GLY A 99 14.74 -18.43 -9.85
N MET A 100 13.63 -17.85 -9.38
CA MET A 100 13.50 -16.41 -9.12
C MET A 100 12.95 -16.17 -7.71
N GLU A 101 13.83 -15.78 -6.80
CA GLU A 101 13.48 -15.40 -5.43
C GLU A 101 13.14 -13.91 -5.37
N CYS A 102 12.17 -13.55 -4.56
CA CYS A 102 11.71 -12.18 -4.40
C CYS A 102 11.60 -11.81 -2.92
N THR A 103 12.18 -10.68 -2.56
CA THR A 103 11.84 -9.94 -1.34
C THR A 103 11.07 -8.70 -1.74
N LEU A 104 9.89 -8.53 -1.17
CA LEU A 104 9.00 -7.40 -1.43
C LEU A 104 8.70 -6.69 -0.11
N THR A 105 8.79 -5.37 -0.12
CA THR A 105 8.18 -4.48 0.85
C THR A 105 7.28 -3.49 0.13
N GLY A 106 6.19 -3.08 0.76
CA GLY A 106 5.26 -2.18 0.12
C GLY A 106 4.39 -1.42 1.08
N ASN A 107 3.87 -0.30 0.61
CA ASN A 107 2.95 0.56 1.34
C ASN A 107 1.82 1.00 0.40
N ALA A 108 0.58 0.95 0.90
CA ALA A 108 -0.56 1.54 0.22
C ALA A 108 -1.27 2.54 1.14
N LYS A 109 -1.47 3.77 0.66
CA LYS A 109 -2.13 4.85 1.42
C LYS A 109 -2.89 5.77 0.47
N GLY A 110 -4.16 6.03 0.79
CA GLY A 110 -5.00 6.98 0.04
C GLY A 110 -5.13 6.66 -1.45
N GLY A 111 -5.18 5.36 -1.81
CA GLY A 111 -5.24 4.91 -3.20
C GLY A 111 -3.90 4.92 -3.96
N ASN A 112 -2.81 5.34 -3.32
CA ASN A 112 -1.45 5.19 -3.86
C ASN A 112 -0.84 3.87 -3.38
N LEU A 113 0.02 3.29 -4.21
CA LEU A 113 0.76 2.06 -3.97
C LEU A 113 2.24 2.29 -4.25
N SER A 114 3.10 1.92 -3.33
CA SER A 114 4.56 1.89 -3.48
C SER A 114 5.05 0.49 -3.14
N LEU A 115 5.81 -0.13 -4.03
CA LEU A 115 6.41 -1.45 -3.82
C LEU A 115 7.90 -1.38 -4.13
N ASP A 116 8.72 -1.92 -3.23
CA ASP A 116 10.15 -2.13 -3.41
C ASP A 116 10.40 -3.64 -3.45
N LEU A 117 10.97 -4.11 -4.55
CA LEU A 117 11.24 -5.52 -4.78
C LEU A 117 12.72 -5.72 -5.04
N ILE A 118 13.28 -6.75 -4.42
CA ILE A 118 14.58 -7.32 -4.78
C ILE A 118 14.29 -8.68 -5.36
N ILE A 119 14.68 -8.88 -6.62
CA ILE A 119 14.48 -10.13 -7.34
C ILE A 119 15.84 -10.73 -7.65
N GLU A 120 16.07 -11.95 -7.18
CA GLU A 120 17.28 -12.72 -7.46
C GLU A 120 16.96 -13.80 -8.48
N ALA A 121 17.55 -13.71 -9.67
CA ALA A 121 17.37 -14.67 -10.75
C ALA A 121 18.74 -15.08 -11.31
N GLY A 122 19.03 -16.38 -11.35
CA GLY A 122 20.28 -16.90 -11.92
C GLY A 122 21.56 -16.33 -11.28
N GLY A 123 21.51 -15.96 -9.98
CA GLY A 123 22.64 -15.37 -9.26
C GLY A 123 22.82 -13.86 -9.46
N THR A 124 21.92 -13.20 -10.19
CA THR A 124 21.89 -11.73 -10.34
C THR A 124 20.73 -11.14 -9.54
N ALA A 125 21.00 -10.08 -8.78
CA ALA A 125 19.98 -9.35 -8.04
C ALA A 125 19.54 -8.08 -8.81
N PHE A 126 18.23 -7.92 -8.97
CA PHE A 126 17.60 -6.75 -9.57
C PHE A 126 16.79 -6.02 -8.51
N SER A 127 17.04 -4.72 -8.37
CA SER A 127 16.22 -3.84 -7.53
C SER A 127 15.16 -3.17 -8.40
N LEU A 128 13.91 -3.32 -7.98
CA LEU A 128 12.74 -2.78 -8.63
C LEU A 128 11.99 -1.87 -7.66
N ASN A 129 11.66 -0.68 -8.14
CA ASN A 129 10.75 0.24 -7.44
C ASN A 129 9.52 0.46 -8.31
N TYR A 130 8.34 0.25 -7.74
CA TYR A 130 7.08 0.53 -8.37
C TYR A 130 6.33 1.58 -7.57
N THR A 131 5.82 2.60 -8.25
CA THR A 131 4.89 3.58 -7.68
C THR A 131 3.69 3.73 -8.58
N GLY A 132 2.48 3.72 -8.03
CA GLY A 132 1.27 3.82 -8.83
C GLY A 132 0.04 4.24 -8.04
N LYS A 133 -1.04 4.51 -8.77
CA LYS A 133 -2.33 4.93 -8.23
C LYS A 133 -3.44 4.00 -8.69
N ARG A 134 -4.40 3.73 -7.81
CA ARG A 134 -5.56 2.88 -8.09
C ARG A 134 -6.38 3.47 -9.26
N ILE A 135 -6.73 2.62 -10.22
CA ILE A 135 -7.58 2.94 -11.36
C ILE A 135 -8.95 2.30 -11.10
N GLY A 136 -10.03 3.08 -11.17
CA GLY A 136 -11.40 2.64 -10.90
C GLY A 136 -12.05 3.40 -9.74
N ASN A 137 -13.38 3.53 -9.79
CA ASN A 137 -14.15 4.42 -8.91
C ASN A 137 -13.91 4.12 -7.42
N ILE A 138 -13.57 5.19 -6.70
CA ILE A 138 -13.55 5.29 -5.23
C ILE A 138 -14.98 5.23 -4.73
#